data_AF-A0A838WJK6-F1
#
_entry.id   AF-A0A838WJK6-F1
#
_cell.length_a   1.000
_cell.length_b   1.000
_cell.length_c   1.000
_cell.angle_alpha   90.00
_cell.angle_beta   90.00
_cell.angle_gamma   90.00
#
_symmetry.space_group_name_H-M   'P 1'
#
loop_
_entity.id
_entity.type
_entity.pdbx_description
1 polymer ?
#
loop_
_entity_poly.entity_id
_entity_poly.type
_entity_poly.pdbx_seq_one_letter_code
_entity_poly.pdbx_strand_id
1 'polypeptide(L)'
;GWNREILVNYSNIEIFEITGTAYADYLRGYSGDDKLIGGEGNDDIAGGDGNDLIISVNPNIAKPGLDTVDTVTGGAGLDTFILGDTTGWVGYDDYNRTNAGASDYLNIKDFNPQEDIIQLLGASSDYTTTVSGNNINLYINKPDSEPDELIAVLENTQGLINPSQFSLNGSYFNYVTSDVVLDITSTSGMQTEGNSGNKSFIFTVNRTGDTNDTSTVDWFVTASGDNPVNSTDFGGAIPPGETLTFLPGETSKEIRLRVRGDSTIEPNETFTVYLSTATRATIGTRTAIGTILDDDGSQPTTLAIAPSSAVQPEGDTGTKAFTFTVTRSGNTTGTSSANWAVTGFSTNPANATDFGGTLPSGTVNFAAGETSQTITVNVSGDTMVESDEGFTVTLSNSNNATIATATATGTITNDDTQVTLTVSPSSVAEDGTPNLVYTFTRTGPTTNTLAVNYTIGGTATNGSDYNNIGTSVTFAAGSSTATVTVDPTA
;
A
#
# COMPACT_ATOMS: atom_id res chain seq x y z
N GLY A 1 20.81 21.29 -61.34
CA GLY A 1 21.43 22.62 -61.22
C GLY A 1 20.41 23.52 -60.57
N TRP A 2 20.57 23.76 -59.27
CA TRP A 2 19.76 24.73 -58.55
C TRP A 2 20.57 26.02 -58.50
N ASN A 3 20.02 27.11 -59.04
CA ASN A 3 20.65 28.43 -58.99
C ASN A 3 20.74 28.85 -57.52
N ARG A 4 21.97 29.02 -57.01
CA ARG A 4 22.24 29.66 -55.73
C ARG A 4 22.06 31.17 -55.89
N GLU A 5 20.81 31.62 -56.02
CA GLU A 5 20.52 33.05 -56.01
C GLU A 5 20.71 33.57 -54.57
N ILE A 6 21.66 34.49 -54.42
CA ILE A 6 21.86 35.25 -53.19
C ILE A 6 20.59 36.06 -52.95
N LEU A 7 19.76 35.66 -51.98
CA LEU A 7 18.49 36.33 -51.66
C LEU A 7 18.68 37.63 -50.88
N VAL A 8 19.75 37.74 -50.10
CA VAL A 8 20.08 38.92 -49.27
C VAL A 8 21.59 39.13 -49.29
N ASN A 9 22.04 40.37 -49.51
CA ASN A 9 23.44 40.76 -49.46
C ASN A 9 23.57 41.97 -48.50
N TYR A 10 24.56 41.94 -47.62
CA TYR A 10 24.83 42.96 -46.60
C TYR A 10 26.35 43.23 -46.53
N SER A 11 26.72 44.41 -46.03
CA SER A 11 28.13 44.81 -45.87
C SER A 11 28.28 45.91 -44.82
N ASN A 12 29.45 45.99 -44.17
CA ASN A 12 29.75 46.95 -43.10
C ASN A 12 28.81 46.83 -41.89
N ILE A 13 28.46 45.60 -41.51
CA ILE A 13 27.71 45.29 -40.29
C ILE A 13 28.73 44.94 -39.20
N GLU A 14 28.57 45.52 -38.00
CA GLU A 14 29.49 45.25 -36.87
C GLU A 14 29.16 43.94 -36.15
N ILE A 15 27.88 43.55 -36.12
CA ILE A 15 27.37 42.28 -35.57
C ILE A 15 26.23 41.81 -36.47
N PHE A 16 26.37 40.66 -37.12
CA PHE A 16 25.33 40.05 -37.94
C PHE A 16 24.70 38.86 -37.21
N GLU A 17 23.37 38.90 -36.99
CA GLU A 17 22.63 37.76 -36.46
C GLU A 17 21.64 37.24 -37.51
N ILE A 18 21.73 35.95 -37.82
CA ILE A 18 20.81 35.27 -38.75
C ILE A 18 20.36 33.93 -38.19
N THR A 19 19.11 33.58 -38.48
CA THR A 19 18.55 32.25 -38.26
C THR A 19 18.05 31.73 -39.60
N GLY A 20 18.52 30.54 -39.99
CA GLY A 20 18.00 29.85 -41.15
C GLY A 20 16.61 29.30 -40.91
N THR A 21 16.15 28.55 -41.90
CA THR A 21 14.78 28.07 -42.06
C THR A 21 14.66 26.62 -41.60
N ALA A 22 13.67 25.89 -42.12
CA ALA A 22 13.51 24.47 -41.88
C ALA A 22 14.10 23.60 -43.02
N TYR A 23 14.94 24.19 -43.86
CA TYR A 23 15.54 23.56 -45.03
C TYR A 23 17.05 23.77 -44.99
N ALA A 24 17.78 23.01 -45.81
CA ALA A 24 19.21 23.21 -45.99
C ALA A 24 19.55 24.65 -46.41
N ASP A 25 20.21 25.38 -45.51
CA ASP A 25 20.57 26.78 -45.66
C ASP A 25 22.07 26.97 -45.90
N TYR A 26 22.41 28.15 -46.43
CA TYR A 26 23.78 28.57 -46.69
C TYR A 26 24.05 29.91 -46.02
N LEU A 27 24.67 29.88 -44.85
CA LEU A 27 24.88 31.05 -43.99
C LEU A 27 26.35 31.49 -44.04
N ARG A 28 26.62 32.79 -44.21
CA ARG A 28 27.98 33.32 -44.39
C ARG A 28 28.17 34.64 -43.64
N GLY A 29 28.82 34.66 -42.48
CA GLY A 29 29.04 35.86 -41.66
C GLY A 29 29.93 36.91 -42.34
N TYR A 30 31.04 36.45 -42.94
CA TYR A 30 32.11 37.22 -43.58
C TYR A 30 33.10 37.85 -42.63
N SER A 31 32.88 39.07 -42.14
CA SER A 31 33.86 39.78 -41.33
C SER A 31 33.17 40.48 -40.18
N GLY A 32 33.69 40.34 -38.97
CA GLY A 32 33.05 40.82 -37.75
C GLY A 32 32.69 39.64 -36.85
N ASP A 33 32.25 39.95 -35.64
CA ASP A 33 31.83 38.93 -34.68
C ASP A 33 30.33 38.65 -34.91
N ASP A 34 30.02 37.53 -35.55
CA ASP A 34 28.67 37.19 -36.02
C ASP A 34 28.01 36.08 -35.17
N LYS A 35 26.68 36.03 -35.24
CA LYS A 35 25.88 34.95 -34.63
C LYS A 35 25.05 34.25 -35.69
N LEU A 36 25.40 32.99 -35.97
CA LEU A 36 24.79 32.21 -37.04
C LEU A 36 24.01 31.04 -36.43
N ILE A 37 22.70 30.99 -36.68
CA ILE A 37 21.82 29.89 -36.27
C ILE A 37 21.36 29.15 -37.53
N GLY A 38 21.73 27.87 -37.70
CA GLY A 38 21.43 27.08 -38.90
C GLY A 38 19.94 26.89 -39.13
N GLY A 39 19.20 26.45 -38.11
CA GLY A 39 17.78 26.11 -38.25
C GLY A 39 17.57 24.60 -38.30
N GLU A 40 16.58 24.15 -39.05
CA GLU A 40 16.40 22.71 -39.34
C GLU A 40 16.88 22.42 -40.77
N GLY A 41 17.28 21.18 -41.04
CA GLY A 41 17.84 20.79 -42.33
C GLY A 41 19.35 20.59 -42.24
N ASN A 42 19.99 20.31 -43.38
CA ASN A 42 21.44 20.12 -43.47
C ASN A 42 22.09 21.43 -43.93
N ASP A 43 22.64 22.18 -43.00
CA ASP A 43 23.12 23.53 -43.22
C ASP A 43 24.62 23.57 -43.55
N ASP A 44 25.01 24.56 -44.37
CA ASP A 44 26.40 24.89 -44.65
C ASP A 44 26.67 26.31 -44.16
N ILE A 45 27.36 26.43 -43.03
CA ILE A 45 27.57 27.68 -42.30
C ILE A 45 29.06 28.03 -42.33
N ALA A 46 29.39 29.28 -42.65
CA ALA A 46 30.73 29.80 -42.42
C ALA A 46 30.69 31.13 -41.66
N GLY A 47 31.44 31.21 -40.57
CA GLY A 47 31.63 32.43 -39.77
C GLY A 47 32.39 33.48 -40.58
N GLY A 48 33.68 33.28 -40.78
CA GLY A 48 34.54 34.17 -41.56
C GLY A 48 35.67 34.71 -40.72
N ASP A 49 36.02 35.99 -40.88
CA ASP A 49 36.99 36.66 -40.01
C ASP A 49 36.25 37.24 -38.80
N GLY A 50 36.64 36.91 -37.57
CA GLY A 50 35.99 37.40 -36.36
C GLY A 50 35.90 36.33 -35.28
N ASN A 51 35.29 36.65 -34.14
CA ASN A 51 34.97 35.68 -33.10
C ASN A 51 33.49 35.30 -33.22
N ASP A 52 33.19 34.26 -33.98
CA ASP A 52 31.81 33.92 -34.34
C ASP A 52 31.15 32.98 -33.33
N LEU A 53 29.84 33.15 -33.14
CA LEU A 53 28.99 32.28 -32.33
C LEU A 53 28.08 31.45 -33.25
N ILE A 54 28.32 30.14 -33.31
CA ILE A 54 27.63 29.25 -34.25
C ILE A 54 26.77 28.24 -33.49
N ILE A 55 25.48 28.26 -33.78
CA ILE A 55 24.49 27.24 -33.37
C ILE A 55 23.99 26.59 -34.65
N SER A 56 24.48 25.42 -35.01
CA SER A 56 24.17 24.83 -36.33
C SER A 56 22.74 24.32 -36.48
N VAL A 57 21.99 24.22 -35.38
CA VAL A 57 20.64 23.66 -35.34
C VAL A 57 19.62 24.69 -34.85
N ASN A 58 18.32 24.37 -34.90
CA ASN A 58 17.27 25.14 -34.27
C ASN A 58 17.21 24.82 -32.76
N PRO A 59 17.61 25.73 -31.86
CA PRO A 59 17.60 25.44 -30.41
C PRO A 59 16.18 25.45 -29.80
N ASN A 60 15.16 25.90 -30.54
CA ASN A 60 13.81 26.12 -30.01
C ASN A 60 12.83 24.97 -30.32
N ILE A 61 13.33 23.81 -30.72
CA ILE A 61 12.53 22.62 -30.98
C ILE A 61 12.91 21.48 -30.03
N ALA A 62 12.00 20.53 -29.86
CA ALA A 62 12.16 19.45 -28.88
C ALA A 62 13.36 18.51 -29.15
N LYS A 63 13.82 18.43 -30.39
CA LYS A 63 14.96 17.61 -30.81
C LYS A 63 15.80 18.36 -31.85
N PRO A 64 16.67 19.29 -31.43
CA PRO A 64 17.58 19.97 -32.34
C PRO A 64 18.44 18.95 -33.09
N GLY A 65 18.78 19.22 -34.36
CA GLY A 65 19.72 18.38 -35.13
C GLY A 65 19.27 16.97 -35.50
N LEU A 66 18.04 16.56 -35.16
CA LEU A 66 17.55 15.21 -35.45
C LEU A 66 17.62 14.89 -36.94
N ASP A 67 18.30 13.79 -37.28
CA ASP A 67 18.51 13.32 -38.65
C ASP A 67 19.19 14.36 -39.59
N THR A 68 19.95 15.32 -39.04
CA THR A 68 20.68 16.33 -39.82
C THR A 68 22.19 16.29 -39.65
N VAL A 69 22.91 16.56 -40.73
CA VAL A 69 24.36 16.72 -40.72
C VAL A 69 24.71 18.10 -41.25
N ASP A 70 25.05 18.98 -40.32
CA ASP A 70 25.42 20.36 -40.65
C ASP A 70 26.94 20.46 -40.79
N THR A 71 27.36 21.30 -41.74
CA THR A 71 28.78 21.58 -41.98
C THR A 71 29.07 23.01 -41.58
N VAL A 72 30.05 23.17 -40.69
CA VAL A 72 30.47 24.49 -40.19
C VAL A 72 31.95 24.73 -40.45
N THR A 73 32.27 25.98 -40.77
CA THR A 73 33.64 26.51 -40.88
C THR A 73 33.69 27.78 -40.04
N GLY A 74 34.49 27.81 -38.97
CA GLY A 74 34.62 28.98 -38.12
C GLY A 74 35.26 30.13 -38.89
N GLY A 75 36.44 29.87 -39.45
CA GLY A 75 37.26 30.85 -40.14
C GLY A 75 38.43 31.30 -39.27
N ALA A 76 38.64 32.62 -39.17
CA ALA A 76 39.78 33.20 -38.47
C ALA A 76 39.32 33.98 -37.25
N GLY A 77 39.73 33.55 -36.06
CA GLY A 77 39.44 34.20 -34.79
C GLY A 77 39.05 33.15 -33.74
N LEU A 78 38.51 33.58 -32.61
CA LEU A 78 38.02 32.66 -31.56
C LEU A 78 36.57 32.34 -31.86
N ASP A 79 36.31 31.22 -32.52
CA ASP A 79 34.96 30.81 -32.84
C ASP A 79 34.38 29.88 -31.77
N THR A 80 33.09 30.00 -31.48
CA THR A 80 32.38 29.17 -30.50
C THR A 80 31.28 28.37 -31.18
N PHE A 81 31.45 27.03 -31.18
CA PHE A 81 30.47 26.07 -31.67
C PHE A 81 29.62 25.58 -30.49
N ILE A 82 28.33 25.93 -30.46
CA ILE A 82 27.41 25.54 -29.39
C ILE A 82 26.76 24.20 -29.72
N LEU A 83 27.04 23.19 -28.89
CA LEU A 83 26.36 21.89 -28.86
C LEU A 83 25.54 21.67 -27.57
N GLY A 84 25.49 22.68 -26.70
CA GLY A 84 24.70 22.73 -25.48
C GLY A 84 24.86 24.08 -24.78
N ASP A 85 23.81 24.54 -24.12
CA ASP A 85 23.81 25.79 -23.35
C ASP A 85 23.19 25.61 -21.95
N THR A 86 23.07 26.68 -21.16
CA THR A 86 22.50 26.59 -19.80
C THR A 86 21.01 26.22 -19.79
N THR A 87 20.31 26.43 -20.90
CA THR A 87 18.88 26.16 -21.05
C THR A 87 18.60 24.75 -21.53
N GLY A 88 19.60 24.02 -22.06
CA GLY A 88 19.42 22.63 -22.43
C GLY A 88 20.39 22.14 -23.50
N TRP A 89 20.06 20.98 -24.05
CA TRP A 89 20.80 20.39 -25.17
C TRP A 89 20.48 21.10 -26.47
N VAL A 90 21.53 21.46 -27.20
CA VAL A 90 21.42 22.20 -28.47
C VAL A 90 22.31 21.47 -29.48
N GLY A 91 21.97 20.24 -29.80
CA GLY A 91 22.84 19.39 -30.61
C GLY A 91 22.17 18.10 -31.06
N TYR A 92 22.98 17.23 -31.64
CA TYR A 92 22.57 16.04 -32.38
C TYR A 92 22.40 14.85 -31.41
N ASP A 93 21.17 14.38 -31.24
CA ASP A 93 20.83 13.16 -30.49
C ASP A 93 19.48 12.63 -31.01
N ASP A 94 19.47 11.48 -31.69
CA ASP A 94 18.24 10.87 -32.21
C ASP A 94 17.39 10.18 -31.10
N TYR A 95 17.98 10.04 -29.90
CA TYR A 95 17.48 9.30 -28.74
C TYR A 95 17.25 7.80 -29.02
N ASN A 96 17.89 7.25 -30.05
CA ASN A 96 17.83 5.84 -30.39
C ASN A 96 18.84 5.05 -29.57
N ARG A 97 18.32 4.14 -28.77
CA ARG A 97 19.12 3.41 -27.78
C ARG A 97 19.92 2.23 -28.35
N THR A 98 19.99 2.11 -29.67
CA THR A 98 20.50 0.89 -30.34
C THR A 98 21.59 1.13 -31.38
N ASN A 99 21.79 2.36 -31.81
CA ASN A 99 22.86 2.82 -32.71
C ASN A 99 23.73 3.85 -31.95
N ALA A 100 24.83 4.24 -32.58
CA ALA A 100 25.78 5.24 -32.06
C ALA A 100 25.70 6.56 -32.86
N GLY A 101 24.54 6.85 -33.46
CA GLY A 101 24.27 8.16 -34.07
C GLY A 101 25.08 8.57 -35.29
N ALA A 102 25.14 7.77 -36.35
CA ALA A 102 25.85 8.20 -37.57
C ALA A 102 24.98 9.02 -38.55
N SER A 103 23.70 9.20 -38.23
CA SER A 103 22.67 9.89 -39.02
C SER A 103 22.75 11.40 -38.90
N ASP A 104 23.23 11.87 -37.76
CA ASP A 104 23.14 13.25 -37.32
C ASP A 104 24.37 13.64 -36.50
N TYR A 105 25.05 14.72 -36.90
CA TYR A 105 26.22 15.25 -36.19
C TYR A 105 26.64 16.60 -36.79
N LEU A 106 27.35 17.39 -35.99
CA LEU A 106 28.05 18.59 -36.47
C LEU A 106 29.37 18.22 -37.16
N ASN A 107 29.59 18.67 -38.38
CA ASN A 107 30.88 18.55 -39.05
C ASN A 107 31.66 19.88 -39.03
N ILE A 108 32.68 20.00 -38.20
CA ILE A 108 33.53 21.21 -38.06
C ILE A 108 34.77 21.06 -38.94
N LYS A 109 34.92 21.91 -39.96
CA LYS A 109 35.94 21.76 -41.03
C LYS A 109 37.35 22.25 -40.68
N ASP A 110 37.46 23.19 -39.76
CA ASP A 110 38.67 23.98 -39.55
C ASP A 110 39.00 24.24 -38.07
N PHE A 111 38.43 23.44 -37.15
CA PHE A 111 38.63 23.61 -35.72
C PHE A 111 40.11 23.73 -35.33
N ASN A 112 40.44 24.84 -34.69
CA ASN A 112 41.75 25.17 -34.16
C ASN A 112 41.72 25.13 -32.62
N PRO A 113 42.29 24.11 -31.96
CA PRO A 113 42.28 24.00 -30.49
C PRO A 113 43.04 25.12 -29.75
N GLN A 114 43.77 25.98 -30.45
CA GLN A 114 44.45 27.15 -29.88
C GLN A 114 43.57 28.42 -29.90
N GLU A 115 42.53 28.44 -30.73
CA GLU A 115 41.69 29.60 -30.97
C GLU A 115 40.23 29.29 -30.61
N ASP A 116 39.68 28.17 -31.07
CA ASP A 116 38.24 27.88 -31.02
C ASP A 116 37.77 27.19 -29.74
N ILE A 117 36.46 27.29 -29.51
CA ILE A 117 35.73 26.70 -28.39
C ILE A 117 34.60 25.81 -28.90
N ILE A 118 34.45 24.62 -28.32
CA ILE A 118 33.21 23.83 -28.37
C ILE A 118 32.52 23.98 -27.02
N GLN A 119 31.29 24.51 -27.02
CA GLN A 119 30.48 24.60 -25.82
C GLN A 119 29.57 23.38 -25.69
N LEU A 120 29.59 22.76 -24.50
CA LEU A 120 28.86 21.53 -24.18
C LEU A 120 28.08 21.68 -22.87
N LEU A 121 26.94 21.00 -22.78
CA LEU A 121 26.13 20.93 -21.56
C LEU A 121 26.70 19.88 -20.59
N GLY A 122 26.75 20.16 -19.29
CA GLY A 122 27.16 19.20 -18.26
C GLY A 122 28.64 19.30 -17.92
N ALA A 123 29.33 18.16 -17.84
CA ALA A 123 30.74 18.06 -17.49
C ALA A 123 31.52 17.22 -18.50
N SER A 124 32.86 17.29 -18.47
CA SER A 124 33.71 16.51 -19.38
C SER A 124 33.53 14.99 -19.26
N SER A 125 33.01 14.49 -18.12
CA SER A 125 32.67 13.08 -17.91
C SER A 125 31.46 12.59 -18.70
N ASP A 126 30.64 13.52 -19.21
CA ASP A 126 29.42 13.21 -19.96
C ASP A 126 29.70 12.98 -21.45
N TYR A 127 30.98 12.99 -21.86
CA TYR A 127 31.41 12.89 -23.25
C TYR A 127 32.58 11.93 -23.41
N THR A 128 32.74 11.40 -24.62
CA THR A 128 33.90 10.60 -25.03
C THR A 128 34.43 11.08 -26.38
N THR A 129 35.70 10.83 -26.68
CA THR A 129 36.30 11.16 -27.98
C THR A 129 37.02 9.97 -28.57
N THR A 130 36.90 9.75 -29.87
CA THR A 130 37.70 8.76 -30.61
C THR A 130 38.42 9.40 -31.79
N VAL A 131 39.50 8.77 -32.24
CA VAL A 131 40.25 9.21 -33.42
C VAL A 131 39.85 8.33 -34.60
N SER A 132 39.35 8.94 -35.68
CA SER A 132 38.99 8.26 -36.93
C SER A 132 39.83 8.82 -38.08
N GLY A 133 40.89 8.08 -38.46
CA GLY A 133 41.91 8.60 -39.37
C GLY A 133 42.67 9.77 -38.73
N ASN A 134 42.53 10.97 -39.29
CA ASN A 134 43.08 12.20 -38.70
C ASN A 134 42.03 13.00 -37.89
N ASN A 135 40.75 12.66 -38.01
CA ASN A 135 39.64 13.39 -37.41
C ASN A 135 39.44 12.99 -35.95
N ILE A 136 38.81 13.88 -35.20
CA ILE A 136 38.29 13.57 -33.87
C ILE A 136 36.78 13.43 -33.97
N ASN A 137 36.25 12.33 -33.46
CA ASN A 137 34.82 12.15 -33.26
C ASN A 137 34.52 12.42 -31.78
N LEU A 138 33.57 13.30 -31.51
CA LEU A 138 33.07 13.64 -30.19
C LEU A 138 31.71 12.96 -30.00
N TYR A 139 31.55 12.25 -28.90
CA TYR A 139 30.34 11.55 -28.54
C TYR A 139 29.79 12.03 -27.20
N ILE A 140 28.47 11.99 -27.05
CA ILE A 140 27.82 12.06 -25.74
C ILE A 140 27.75 10.66 -25.13
N ASN A 141 28.17 10.55 -23.88
CA ASN A 141 28.16 9.32 -23.10
C ASN A 141 26.72 9.02 -22.67
N LYS A 142 26.15 7.90 -23.16
CA LYS A 142 24.77 7.51 -22.83
C LYS A 142 24.76 6.59 -21.61
N PRO A 143 23.75 6.67 -20.72
CA PRO A 143 23.64 5.79 -19.57
C PRO A 143 23.45 4.32 -19.99
N ASP A 144 23.80 3.40 -19.09
CA ASP A 144 23.67 1.95 -19.26
C ASP A 144 24.55 1.34 -20.37
N SER A 145 24.05 0.31 -21.06
CA SER A 145 24.71 -0.36 -22.20
C SER A 145 24.31 0.26 -23.55
N GLU A 146 23.75 1.47 -23.53
CA GLU A 146 23.41 2.23 -24.74
C GLU A 146 24.71 2.66 -25.42
N PRO A 147 24.84 2.53 -26.75
CA PRO A 147 26.02 3.04 -27.45
C PRO A 147 26.13 4.57 -27.30
N ASP A 148 27.35 5.06 -27.10
CA ASP A 148 27.64 6.49 -27.13
C ASP A 148 27.24 7.10 -28.48
N GLU A 149 26.60 8.25 -28.46
CA GLU A 149 26.01 8.90 -29.65
C GLU A 149 26.98 9.94 -30.23
N LEU A 150 27.26 9.90 -31.52
CA LEU A 150 28.17 10.85 -32.18
C LEU A 150 27.49 12.22 -32.31
N ILE A 151 28.09 13.27 -31.76
CA ILE A 151 27.50 14.62 -31.76
C ILE A 151 28.29 15.61 -32.61
N ALA A 152 29.59 15.35 -32.82
CA ALA A 152 30.42 16.16 -33.71
C ALA A 152 31.60 15.38 -34.29
N VAL A 153 32.01 15.78 -35.49
CA VAL A 153 33.24 15.38 -36.16
C VAL A 153 34.09 16.63 -36.38
N LEU A 154 35.29 16.64 -35.83
CA LEU A 154 36.30 17.66 -36.06
C LEU A 154 37.21 17.18 -37.18
N GLU A 155 37.05 17.75 -38.38
CA GLU A 155 37.85 17.42 -39.54
C GLU A 155 39.24 18.05 -39.46
N ASN A 156 40.26 17.22 -39.38
CA ASN A 156 41.64 17.68 -39.25
C ASN A 156 42.35 17.71 -40.60
N THR A 157 41.73 18.33 -41.61
CA THR A 157 42.29 18.39 -42.96
C THR A 157 43.51 19.30 -43.06
N GLN A 158 43.57 20.33 -42.19
CA GLN A 158 44.68 21.28 -42.12
C GLN A 158 45.80 20.87 -41.15
N GLY A 159 45.62 19.80 -40.37
CA GLY A 159 46.61 19.33 -39.41
C GLY A 159 46.78 20.21 -38.17
N LEU A 160 45.78 21.05 -37.85
CA LEU A 160 45.79 21.95 -36.69
C LEU A 160 45.53 21.20 -35.37
N ILE A 161 44.81 20.08 -35.43
CA ILE A 161 44.57 19.22 -34.27
C ILE A 161 45.71 18.21 -34.17
N ASN A 162 46.29 18.04 -32.97
CA ASN A 162 47.12 16.87 -32.65
C ASN A 162 46.25 15.79 -31.99
N PRO A 163 45.86 14.71 -32.69
CA PRO A 163 44.92 13.74 -32.14
C PRO A 163 45.40 13.03 -30.88
N SER A 164 46.72 12.91 -30.70
CA SER A 164 47.31 12.28 -29.51
C SER A 164 47.27 13.15 -28.25
N GLN A 165 47.03 14.45 -28.40
CA GLN A 165 46.97 15.42 -27.31
C GLN A 165 45.57 16.02 -27.14
N PHE A 166 44.61 15.63 -27.99
CA PHE A 166 43.24 16.07 -27.85
C PHE A 166 42.62 15.45 -26.59
N SER A 167 41.95 16.27 -25.78
CA SER A 167 41.47 15.92 -24.46
C SER A 167 40.21 16.71 -24.14
N LEU A 168 39.22 16.04 -23.55
CA LEU A 168 38.01 16.67 -23.03
C LEU A 168 38.27 17.68 -21.90
N ASN A 169 39.47 17.70 -21.31
CA ASN A 169 39.88 18.72 -20.34
C ASN A 169 40.70 19.86 -20.98
N GLY A 170 40.77 19.91 -22.30
CA GLY A 170 41.42 21.00 -23.04
C GLY A 170 40.70 22.33 -22.83
N SER A 171 41.44 23.45 -22.96
CA SER A 171 40.89 24.81 -22.82
C SER A 171 39.88 25.19 -23.92
N TYR A 172 39.84 24.40 -24.99
CA TYR A 172 38.94 24.55 -26.13
C TYR A 172 37.58 23.88 -25.94
N PHE A 173 37.31 23.34 -24.75
CA PHE A 173 35.96 22.95 -24.33
C PHE A 173 35.44 23.89 -23.25
N ASN A 174 34.23 24.42 -23.45
CA ASN A 174 33.50 25.18 -22.44
C ASN A 174 32.30 24.36 -21.96
N TYR A 175 32.29 23.96 -20.69
CA TYR A 175 31.20 23.17 -20.12
C TYR A 175 30.26 24.06 -19.31
N VAL A 176 28.96 24.02 -19.62
CA VAL A 176 27.94 24.82 -18.93
C VAL A 176 26.96 23.93 -18.17
N THR A 177 26.49 24.39 -17.01
CA THR A 177 25.54 23.64 -16.19
C THR A 177 24.10 23.91 -16.60
N SER A 178 23.27 22.87 -16.61
CA SER A 178 21.84 22.95 -16.85
C SER A 178 21.14 23.82 -15.80
N ASP A 179 20.11 24.55 -16.21
CA ASP A 179 19.14 25.22 -15.33
C ASP A 179 18.14 24.26 -14.68
N VAL A 180 18.19 22.97 -15.03
CA VAL A 180 17.36 21.94 -14.43
C VAL A 180 17.78 21.71 -12.99
N VAL A 181 16.84 21.88 -12.07
CA VAL A 181 17.06 21.68 -10.63
C VAL A 181 16.14 20.58 -10.11
N LEU A 182 16.73 19.63 -9.38
CA LEU A 182 16.04 18.53 -8.71
C LEU A 182 16.01 18.77 -7.20
N ASP A 183 14.81 18.87 -6.64
CA ASP A 183 14.55 19.13 -5.22
C ASP A 183 13.76 17.98 -4.59
N ILE A 184 14.31 17.35 -3.54
CA ILE A 184 13.55 16.37 -2.76
C ILE A 184 12.75 17.05 -1.64
N THR A 185 11.50 16.60 -1.48
CA THR A 185 10.60 17.00 -0.39
C THR A 185 9.96 15.78 0.25
N SER A 186 9.64 15.89 1.53
CA SER A 186 8.96 14.83 2.27
C SER A 186 7.45 15.04 2.20
N THR A 187 6.75 14.16 1.48
CA THR A 187 5.28 14.25 1.29
C THR A 187 4.55 13.62 2.46
N SER A 188 5.14 12.60 3.09
CA SER A 188 4.61 11.93 4.28
C SER A 188 5.71 11.70 5.32
N GLY A 189 6.37 12.79 5.71
CA GLY A 189 7.60 12.76 6.51
C GLY A 189 7.48 12.36 7.97
N MET A 190 6.26 12.18 8.48
CA MET A 190 6.03 11.71 9.85
C MET A 190 4.74 10.90 9.89
N GLN A 191 4.82 9.63 10.24
CA GLN A 191 3.67 8.72 10.31
C GLN A 191 3.90 7.64 11.37
N THR A 192 2.81 7.07 11.90
CA THR A 192 2.90 5.87 12.72
C THR A 192 3.16 4.64 11.86
N GLU A 193 3.92 3.68 12.36
CA GLU A 193 4.20 2.42 11.65
C GLU A 193 3.02 1.44 11.71
N GLY A 194 2.22 1.50 12.78
CA GLY A 194 1.09 0.61 13.00
C GLY A 194 1.51 -0.80 13.39
N ASN A 195 0.55 -1.58 13.91
CA ASN A 195 0.90 -2.83 14.60
C ASN A 195 1.29 -4.03 13.71
N SER A 196 1.16 -3.89 12.39
CA SER A 196 1.45 -4.94 11.41
C SER A 196 1.43 -4.41 9.97
N GLY A 197 2.03 -5.18 9.05
CA GLY A 197 2.06 -4.84 7.64
C GLY A 197 3.09 -3.76 7.33
N ASN A 198 2.92 -3.06 6.20
CA ASN A 198 3.86 -2.01 5.80
C ASN A 198 3.14 -0.67 5.60
N LYS A 199 3.77 0.42 6.02
CA LYS A 199 3.39 1.80 5.72
C LYS A 199 4.32 2.40 4.69
N SER A 200 3.76 3.19 3.79
CA SER A 200 4.55 3.86 2.76
C SER A 200 4.93 5.27 3.21
N PHE A 201 6.22 5.53 3.26
CA PHE A 201 6.79 6.87 3.33
C PHE A 201 7.10 7.34 1.92
N ILE A 202 6.49 8.45 1.53
CA ILE A 202 6.56 9.02 0.18
C ILE A 202 7.38 10.30 0.23
N PHE A 203 8.40 10.34 -0.62
CA PHE A 203 9.22 11.52 -0.89
C PHE A 203 9.04 11.90 -2.35
N THR A 204 8.79 13.17 -2.61
CA THR A 204 8.61 13.67 -3.98
C THR A 204 9.85 14.44 -4.39
N VAL A 205 10.46 14.02 -5.49
CA VAL A 205 11.54 14.74 -6.17
C VAL A 205 10.92 15.57 -7.28
N ASN A 206 11.03 16.89 -7.20
CA ASN A 206 10.49 17.83 -8.17
C ASN A 206 11.59 18.28 -9.13
N ARG A 207 11.26 18.40 -10.41
CA ARG A 207 12.10 18.93 -11.47
C ARG A 207 11.60 20.30 -11.90
N THR A 208 12.48 21.29 -11.88
CA THR A 208 12.25 22.65 -12.41
C THR A 208 13.33 22.97 -13.46
N GLY A 209 13.16 24.04 -14.25
CA GLY A 209 14.02 24.35 -15.41
C GLY A 209 13.51 23.69 -16.69
N ASP A 210 14.39 23.42 -17.65
CA ASP A 210 14.01 22.73 -18.89
C ASP A 210 13.56 21.27 -18.67
N THR A 211 12.44 20.90 -19.27
CA THR A 211 11.84 19.56 -19.15
C THR A 211 11.87 18.78 -20.46
N ASN A 212 12.41 19.33 -21.54
CA ASN A 212 12.35 18.69 -22.85
C ASN A 212 13.26 17.45 -22.97
N ASP A 213 14.29 17.39 -22.13
CA ASP A 213 15.25 16.29 -22.12
C ASP A 213 15.07 15.30 -20.97
N THR A 214 15.78 14.17 -21.08
CA THR A 214 15.93 13.24 -19.96
C THR A 214 16.97 13.75 -18.95
N SER A 215 16.66 13.66 -17.66
CA SER A 215 17.61 13.93 -16.56
C SER A 215 17.54 12.83 -15.51
N THR A 216 18.66 12.52 -14.86
CA THR A 216 18.71 11.48 -13.81
C THR A 216 19.26 12.02 -12.50
N VAL A 217 18.91 11.36 -11.40
CA VAL A 217 19.51 11.57 -10.08
C VAL A 217 19.49 10.28 -9.28
N ASP A 218 20.61 9.96 -8.63
CA ASP A 218 20.66 8.86 -7.68
C ASP A 218 20.08 9.29 -6.34
N TRP A 219 19.48 8.36 -5.61
CA TRP A 219 19.07 8.59 -4.22
C TRP A 219 19.43 7.41 -3.34
N PHE A 220 19.60 7.63 -2.04
CA PHE A 220 19.82 6.58 -1.04
C PHE A 220 19.29 6.99 0.34
N VAL A 221 19.15 6.01 1.25
CA VAL A 221 18.66 6.22 2.61
C VAL A 221 19.79 6.03 3.61
N THR A 222 19.84 6.90 4.63
CA THR A 222 20.70 6.69 5.80
C THR A 222 19.90 6.81 7.08
N ALA A 223 20.23 5.93 8.02
CA ALA A 223 19.90 6.08 9.43
C ALA A 223 20.40 7.46 9.97
N SER A 224 19.56 8.18 10.72
CA SER A 224 19.89 9.54 11.19
C SER A 224 19.16 9.90 12.49
N GLY A 225 19.57 10.98 13.15
CA GLY A 225 18.94 11.49 14.38
C GLY A 225 19.33 10.73 15.64
N ASP A 226 18.64 11.04 16.75
CA ASP A 226 18.96 10.51 18.09
C ASP A 226 18.55 9.02 18.25
N ASN A 227 17.44 8.63 17.61
CA ASN A 227 17.02 7.24 17.48
C ASN A 227 17.01 6.89 15.98
N PRO A 228 18.14 6.43 15.43
CA PRO A 228 18.23 6.09 14.03
C PRO A 228 17.48 4.79 13.72
N VAL A 229 16.79 4.75 12.58
CA VAL A 229 16.27 3.49 12.04
C VAL A 229 17.37 2.45 11.83
N ASN A 230 16.98 1.20 11.82
CA ASN A 230 17.81 0.05 11.58
C ASN A 230 17.16 -0.92 10.55
N SER A 231 17.73 -2.12 10.42
CA SER A 231 17.25 -3.18 9.52
C SER A 231 15.82 -3.64 9.77
N THR A 232 15.37 -3.68 11.02
CA THR A 232 14.07 -4.27 11.40
C THR A 232 12.90 -3.46 10.87
N ASP A 233 13.04 -2.14 10.85
CA ASP A 233 11.99 -1.17 10.53
C ASP A 233 11.69 -1.16 9.02
N PHE A 234 12.56 -1.75 8.20
CA PHE A 234 12.32 -1.98 6.77
C PHE A 234 12.12 -3.46 6.43
N GLY A 235 12.00 -4.34 7.44
CA GLY A 235 11.83 -5.78 7.27
C GLY A 235 13.05 -6.49 6.66
N GLY A 236 14.26 -5.96 6.82
CA GLY A 236 15.45 -6.51 6.20
C GLY A 236 16.63 -5.55 6.20
N ALA A 237 17.02 -5.04 5.03
CA ALA A 237 18.11 -4.06 4.93
C ALA A 237 17.53 -2.65 4.72
N ILE A 238 18.26 -1.63 5.19
CA ILE A 238 17.96 -0.24 4.82
C ILE A 238 18.03 -0.14 3.28
N PRO A 239 17.02 0.44 2.61
CA PRO A 239 16.99 0.54 1.15
C PRO A 239 18.29 1.16 0.59
N PRO A 240 19.01 0.46 -0.31
CA PRO A 240 20.35 0.87 -0.75
C PRO A 240 20.35 2.08 -1.68
N GLY A 241 19.18 2.52 -2.16
CA GLY A 241 19.06 3.58 -3.15
C GLY A 241 18.89 3.09 -4.58
N GLU A 242 18.40 3.96 -5.46
CA GLU A 242 18.18 3.71 -6.89
C GLU A 242 18.41 5.00 -7.68
N THR A 243 18.43 4.91 -9.02
CA THR A 243 18.45 6.08 -9.91
C THR A 243 17.02 6.44 -10.32
N LEU A 244 16.63 7.70 -10.12
CA LEU A 244 15.42 8.26 -10.71
C LEU A 244 15.73 8.82 -12.09
N THR A 245 14.95 8.41 -13.09
CA THR A 245 15.00 8.95 -14.46
C THR A 245 13.74 9.77 -14.73
N PHE A 246 13.90 11.04 -15.04
CA PHE A 246 12.84 11.93 -15.52
C PHE A 246 12.89 11.94 -17.04
N LEU A 247 11.85 11.40 -17.68
CA LEU A 247 11.65 11.48 -19.12
C LEU A 247 11.21 12.91 -19.53
N PRO A 248 11.26 13.24 -20.83
CA PRO A 248 10.75 14.51 -21.34
C PRO A 248 9.32 14.83 -20.84
N GLY A 249 9.15 16.03 -20.33
CA GLY A 249 7.91 16.57 -19.77
C GLY A 249 7.58 16.13 -18.34
N GLU A 250 8.33 15.19 -17.74
CA GLU A 250 8.08 14.78 -16.36
C GLU A 250 8.63 15.80 -15.36
N THR A 251 7.76 16.34 -14.51
CA THR A 251 8.11 17.39 -13.52
C THR A 251 8.26 16.88 -12.09
N SER A 252 7.89 15.62 -11.82
CA SER A 252 8.04 15.02 -10.49
C SER A 252 8.14 13.49 -10.54
N LYS A 253 8.84 12.91 -9.56
CA LYS A 253 8.89 11.47 -9.29
C LYS A 253 8.71 11.21 -7.80
N GLU A 254 8.24 10.02 -7.45
CA GLU A 254 8.10 9.59 -6.07
C GLU A 254 9.09 8.48 -5.71
N ILE A 255 9.75 8.64 -4.57
CA ILE A 255 10.46 7.57 -3.86
C ILE A 255 9.48 7.04 -2.81
N ARG A 256 9.24 5.72 -2.83
CA ARG A 256 8.35 5.05 -1.87
C ARG A 256 9.12 4.06 -1.03
N LEU A 257 9.28 4.38 0.25
CA LEU A 257 9.92 3.50 1.24
C LEU A 257 8.86 2.79 2.05
N ARG A 258 9.01 1.48 2.22
CA ARG A 258 8.09 0.66 3.02
C ARG A 258 8.68 0.46 4.40
N VAL A 259 8.06 1.08 5.40
CA VAL A 259 8.33 0.85 6.82
C VAL A 259 7.44 -0.29 7.30
N ARG A 260 8.00 -1.24 8.02
CA ARG A 260 7.32 -2.41 8.56
C ARG A 260 6.78 -2.07 9.94
N GLY A 261 5.47 -2.13 10.09
CA GLY A 261 4.83 -2.01 11.39
C GLY A 261 4.93 -3.31 12.19
N ASP A 262 5.14 -3.21 13.49
CA ASP A 262 5.06 -4.31 14.43
C ASP A 262 4.50 -3.89 15.79
N SER A 263 4.67 -4.69 16.84
CA SER A 263 4.02 -4.45 18.15
C SER A 263 5.01 -4.17 19.28
N THR A 264 6.27 -3.90 18.91
CA THR A 264 7.38 -3.68 19.83
C THR A 264 7.37 -2.22 20.23
N ILE A 265 7.36 -1.95 21.54
CA ILE A 265 7.47 -0.56 22.00
C ILE A 265 8.88 -0.06 21.74
N GLU A 266 8.99 0.94 20.89
CA GLU A 266 10.24 1.56 20.46
C GLU A 266 10.17 3.10 20.67
N PRO A 267 11.30 3.81 20.74
CA PRO A 267 11.27 5.27 20.62
C PRO A 267 10.89 5.68 19.20
N ASN A 268 10.38 6.91 19.00
CA ASN A 268 10.25 7.43 17.63
C ASN A 268 11.61 7.50 16.94
N GLU A 269 11.68 6.99 15.72
CA GLU A 269 12.92 6.85 14.95
C GLU A 269 12.96 7.76 13.73
N THR A 270 14.17 8.04 13.23
CA THR A 270 14.36 8.91 12.06
C THR A 270 15.35 8.37 11.04
N PHE A 271 15.12 8.75 9.79
CA PHE A 271 16.02 8.48 8.66
C PHE A 271 16.02 9.65 7.68
N THR A 272 17.06 9.74 6.86
CA THR A 272 17.21 10.79 5.85
C THR A 272 17.36 10.16 4.47
N VAL A 273 16.61 10.68 3.50
CA VAL A 273 16.75 10.37 2.07
C VAL A 273 17.63 11.43 1.43
N TYR A 274 18.69 11.00 0.75
CA TYR A 274 19.63 11.86 0.04
C TYR A 274 19.43 11.76 -1.46
N LEU A 275 19.55 12.88 -2.17
CA LEU A 275 19.88 12.90 -3.58
C LEU A 275 21.41 12.99 -3.77
N SER A 276 21.92 12.28 -4.77
CA SER A 276 23.32 12.27 -5.19
C SER A 276 23.41 12.16 -6.71
N THR A 277 24.58 12.51 -7.28
CA THR A 277 24.93 12.28 -8.69
C THR A 277 23.78 12.58 -9.67
N ALA A 278 23.60 13.85 -10.02
CA ALA A 278 22.65 14.23 -11.06
C ALA A 278 23.36 14.33 -12.42
N THR A 279 22.68 13.87 -13.47
CA THR A 279 23.13 14.02 -14.86
C THR A 279 22.13 14.90 -15.60
N ARG A 280 22.63 15.91 -16.33
CA ARG A 280 21.83 16.94 -17.02
C ARG A 280 20.85 17.67 -16.09
N ALA A 281 21.22 17.78 -14.81
CA ALA A 281 20.52 18.54 -13.80
C ALA A 281 21.49 18.89 -12.66
N THR A 282 21.10 19.85 -11.84
CA THR A 282 21.75 20.14 -10.56
C THR A 282 20.82 19.75 -9.41
N ILE A 283 21.40 19.45 -8.25
CA ILE A 283 20.63 19.14 -7.03
C ILE A 283 20.44 20.43 -6.26
N GLY A 284 19.18 20.85 -6.06
CA GLY A 284 18.83 21.96 -5.17
C GLY A 284 18.77 21.49 -3.73
N THR A 285 17.57 21.10 -3.30
CA THR A 285 17.30 20.50 -2.00
C THR A 285 17.75 19.04 -2.03
N ARG A 286 18.80 18.74 -1.27
CA ARG A 286 19.49 17.45 -1.31
C ARG A 286 18.94 16.40 -0.35
N THR A 287 18.20 16.80 0.67
CA THR A 287 17.79 15.88 1.75
C THR A 287 16.36 16.09 2.17
N ALA A 288 15.67 14.98 2.47
CA ALA A 288 14.37 14.98 3.12
C ALA A 288 14.35 13.96 4.26
N ILE A 289 13.72 14.31 5.38
CA ILE A 289 13.66 13.48 6.59
C ILE A 289 12.35 12.69 6.63
N GLY A 290 12.44 11.44 7.07
CA GLY A 290 11.32 10.62 7.51
C GLY A 290 11.40 10.33 9.01
N THR A 291 10.27 10.41 9.71
CA THR A 291 10.11 10.08 11.13
C THR A 291 9.06 8.98 11.28
N ILE A 292 9.47 7.87 11.89
CA ILE A 292 8.60 6.76 12.27
C ILE A 292 8.14 7.03 13.70
N LEU A 293 6.82 7.11 13.89
CA LEU A 293 6.22 7.28 15.21
C LEU A 293 5.80 5.91 15.75
N ASP A 294 6.28 5.56 16.95
CA ASP A 294 5.81 4.39 17.69
C ASP A 294 4.35 4.63 18.12
N ASP A 295 3.45 3.70 17.76
CA ASP A 295 2.07 3.68 18.23
C ASP A 295 1.74 2.50 19.15
N ASP A 296 2.75 1.73 19.56
CA ASP A 296 2.62 0.55 20.41
C ASP A 296 2.56 0.86 21.90
N GLY A 297 3.15 1.98 22.32
CA GLY A 297 3.07 2.43 23.71
C GLY A 297 1.68 2.85 24.19
N SER A 298 0.69 3.06 23.29
CA SER A 298 -0.57 3.74 23.63
C SER A 298 -1.88 2.95 23.52
N GLN A 299 -1.88 1.66 23.15
CA GLN A 299 -3.13 0.89 23.09
C GLN A 299 -3.47 0.21 24.43
N PRO A 300 -4.44 0.73 25.23
CA PRO A 300 -4.81 0.09 26.49
C PRO A 300 -5.38 -1.30 26.24
N THR A 301 -4.86 -2.30 26.95
CA THR A 301 -5.44 -3.64 26.94
C THR A 301 -6.86 -3.60 27.49
N THR A 302 -7.82 -4.14 26.75
CA THR A 302 -9.24 -4.23 27.17
C THR A 302 -9.73 -5.67 27.14
N LEU A 303 -10.63 -6.02 28.05
CA LEU A 303 -11.34 -7.31 28.09
C LEU A 303 -12.86 -7.10 27.95
N ALA A 304 -13.49 -7.93 27.13
CA ALA A 304 -14.94 -7.94 26.94
C ALA A 304 -15.47 -9.39 26.96
N ILE A 305 -16.54 -9.66 27.71
CA ILE A 305 -17.20 -10.97 27.73
C ILE A 305 -18.45 -10.97 26.84
N ALA A 306 -18.68 -12.07 26.11
CA ALA A 306 -19.88 -12.30 25.32
C ALA A 306 -20.38 -13.75 25.50
N PRO A 307 -21.70 -13.99 25.43
CA PRO A 307 -22.24 -15.35 25.43
C PRO A 307 -21.89 -16.07 24.12
N SER A 308 -21.56 -17.37 24.21
CA SER A 308 -21.24 -18.21 23.06
C SER A 308 -22.24 -19.36 22.92
N SER A 309 -22.43 -20.15 23.98
CA SER A 309 -23.49 -21.15 24.11
C SER A 309 -24.16 -20.96 25.47
N ALA A 310 -24.95 -19.88 25.60
CA ALA A 310 -25.47 -19.44 26.89
C ALA A 310 -26.98 -19.66 27.07
N VAL A 311 -27.67 -20.28 26.11
CA VAL A 311 -29.09 -20.68 26.23
C VAL A 311 -29.19 -22.15 25.88
N GLN A 312 -29.44 -23.00 26.87
CA GLN A 312 -29.46 -24.46 26.71
C GLN A 312 -30.43 -25.08 27.73
N PRO A 313 -30.99 -26.26 27.43
CA PRO A 313 -31.66 -27.06 28.44
C PRO A 313 -30.69 -27.61 29.49
N GLU A 314 -31.16 -27.81 30.71
CA GLU A 314 -30.38 -28.42 31.80
C GLU A 314 -30.19 -29.93 31.62
N GLY A 315 -31.18 -30.60 31.03
CA GLY A 315 -31.18 -32.04 30.77
C GLY A 315 -31.39 -32.89 32.03
N ASP A 316 -31.75 -34.16 31.83
CA ASP A 316 -32.21 -35.03 32.93
C ASP A 316 -31.15 -35.41 33.98
N THR A 317 -29.86 -35.38 33.61
CA THR A 317 -28.73 -35.85 34.44
C THR A 317 -27.40 -35.22 34.04
N GLY A 318 -26.44 -35.25 34.97
CA GLY A 318 -25.06 -34.81 34.71
C GLY A 318 -24.96 -33.29 34.69
N THR A 319 -24.07 -32.75 33.84
CA THR A 319 -23.97 -31.30 33.65
C THR A 319 -23.97 -30.90 32.18
N LYS A 320 -24.46 -29.69 31.91
CA LYS A 320 -24.42 -29.02 30.60
C LYS A 320 -23.50 -27.81 30.66
N ALA A 321 -22.66 -27.69 29.64
CA ALA A 321 -21.68 -26.62 29.55
C ALA A 321 -22.29 -25.37 28.88
N PHE A 322 -22.34 -24.28 29.63
CA PHE A 322 -22.64 -22.95 29.14
C PHE A 322 -21.31 -22.21 28.93
N THR A 323 -21.08 -21.70 27.72
CA THR A 323 -19.78 -21.09 27.37
C THR A 323 -19.90 -19.61 27.06
N PHE A 324 -18.88 -18.87 27.51
CA PHE A 324 -18.74 -17.43 27.34
C PHE A 324 -17.32 -17.13 26.84
N THR A 325 -17.21 -16.37 25.76
CA THR A 325 -15.92 -15.96 25.23
C THR A 325 -15.53 -14.61 25.81
N VAL A 326 -14.31 -14.53 26.35
CA VAL A 326 -13.67 -13.29 26.75
C VAL A 326 -12.69 -12.90 25.65
N THR A 327 -12.87 -11.72 25.06
CA THR A 327 -11.97 -11.17 24.02
C THR A 327 -11.03 -10.14 24.62
N ARG A 328 -9.76 -10.21 24.27
CA ARG A 328 -8.71 -9.24 24.60
C ARG A 328 -8.41 -8.39 23.37
N SER A 329 -8.34 -7.07 23.54
CA SER A 329 -8.01 -6.10 22.48
C SER A 329 -7.00 -5.07 22.98
N GLY A 330 -6.38 -4.31 22.08
CA GLY A 330 -5.26 -3.42 22.39
C GLY A 330 -3.95 -4.20 22.51
N ASN A 331 -3.09 -3.83 23.46
CA ASN A 331 -1.78 -4.45 23.62
C ASN A 331 -1.86 -5.93 24.11
N THR A 332 -1.29 -6.84 23.32
CA THR A 332 -1.26 -8.28 23.62
C THR A 332 0.11 -8.82 24.04
N THR A 333 1.16 -8.00 24.13
CA THR A 333 2.55 -8.49 24.32
C THR A 333 2.83 -9.02 25.72
N GLY A 334 2.08 -8.56 26.74
CA GLY A 334 2.14 -9.06 28.11
C GLY A 334 1.03 -10.04 28.49
N THR A 335 1.02 -10.51 29.73
CA THR A 335 -0.11 -11.26 30.30
C THR A 335 -1.22 -10.32 30.78
N SER A 336 -2.46 -10.80 30.77
CA SER A 336 -3.59 -10.11 31.42
C SER A 336 -4.57 -11.11 32.01
N SER A 337 -5.37 -10.69 32.99
CA SER A 337 -6.35 -11.57 33.61
C SER A 337 -7.55 -10.80 34.15
N ALA A 338 -8.64 -11.51 34.45
CA ALA A 338 -9.75 -11.01 35.23
C ALA A 338 -10.40 -12.15 36.03
N ASN A 339 -10.91 -11.84 37.22
CA ASN A 339 -11.78 -12.75 37.94
C ASN A 339 -13.16 -12.77 37.31
N TRP A 340 -13.89 -13.87 37.47
CA TRP A 340 -15.28 -13.99 37.05
C TRP A 340 -16.12 -14.70 38.11
N ALA A 341 -17.40 -14.34 38.20
CA ALA A 341 -18.35 -14.98 39.12
C ALA A 341 -19.76 -15.01 38.52
N VAL A 342 -20.51 -16.05 38.85
CA VAL A 342 -21.92 -16.24 38.48
C VAL A 342 -22.84 -15.68 39.55
N THR A 343 -23.89 -14.98 39.14
CA THR A 343 -25.02 -14.57 39.99
C THR A 343 -26.34 -14.83 39.28
N GLY A 344 -27.40 -15.16 40.02
CA GLY A 344 -28.75 -15.29 39.47
C GLY A 344 -29.27 -13.97 38.87
N PHE A 345 -30.10 -14.07 37.82
CA PHE A 345 -30.66 -12.96 37.06
C PHE A 345 -32.06 -13.34 36.54
N SER A 346 -32.87 -12.39 36.05
CA SER A 346 -34.26 -12.59 35.61
C SER A 346 -35.28 -12.75 36.76
N THR A 347 -36.53 -13.05 36.40
CA THR A 347 -37.67 -13.26 37.32
C THR A 347 -37.57 -14.58 38.08
N ASN A 348 -36.93 -15.58 37.49
CA ASN A 348 -36.57 -16.86 38.14
C ASN A 348 -35.03 -16.93 38.11
N PRO A 349 -34.35 -16.47 39.17
CA PRO A 349 -32.89 -16.45 39.19
C PRO A 349 -32.34 -17.84 39.51
N ALA A 350 -31.43 -18.32 38.66
CA ALA A 350 -30.65 -19.50 38.97
C ALA A 350 -29.86 -19.27 40.27
N ASN A 351 -29.81 -20.28 41.11
CA ASN A 351 -29.24 -20.32 42.43
C ASN A 351 -28.18 -21.45 42.53
N ALA A 352 -27.73 -21.75 43.74
CA ALA A 352 -26.63 -22.70 43.92
C ALA A 352 -26.99 -24.15 43.56
N THR A 353 -28.26 -24.55 43.63
CA THR A 353 -28.71 -25.92 43.29
C THR A 353 -28.41 -26.27 41.84
N ASP A 354 -28.63 -25.31 40.95
CA ASP A 354 -28.56 -25.46 39.49
C ASP A 354 -27.09 -25.56 39.02
N PHE A 355 -26.14 -25.34 39.94
CA PHE A 355 -24.69 -25.50 39.72
C PHE A 355 -24.04 -26.49 40.69
N GLY A 356 -24.82 -27.38 41.33
CA GLY A 356 -24.28 -28.47 42.15
C GLY A 356 -23.89 -28.07 43.58
N GLY A 357 -24.48 -26.99 44.11
CA GLY A 357 -24.41 -26.57 45.51
C GLY A 357 -23.68 -25.26 45.77
N THR A 358 -23.04 -24.65 44.76
CA THR A 358 -22.33 -23.36 44.87
C THR A 358 -22.34 -22.60 43.54
N LEU A 359 -22.46 -21.27 43.58
CA LEU A 359 -22.36 -20.45 42.37
C LEU A 359 -20.93 -20.48 41.80
N PRO A 360 -20.72 -20.78 40.51
CA PRO A 360 -19.39 -20.87 39.91
C PRO A 360 -18.63 -19.54 39.88
N SER A 361 -17.31 -19.62 40.05
CA SER A 361 -16.39 -18.49 39.90
C SER A 361 -14.98 -18.95 39.54
N GLY A 362 -14.13 -18.04 39.09
CA GLY A 362 -12.74 -18.35 38.74
C GLY A 362 -11.96 -17.14 38.23
N THR A 363 -10.86 -17.41 37.51
CA THR A 363 -10.03 -16.40 36.85
C THR A 363 -9.80 -16.80 35.40
N VAL A 364 -9.97 -15.86 34.48
CA VAL A 364 -9.56 -16.01 33.07
C VAL A 364 -8.17 -15.39 32.89
N ASN A 365 -7.26 -16.11 32.23
CA ASN A 365 -5.87 -15.70 32.05
C ASN A 365 -5.51 -15.69 30.57
N PHE A 366 -4.85 -14.62 30.12
CA PHE A 366 -4.29 -14.49 28.78
C PHE A 366 -2.77 -14.48 28.88
N ALA A 367 -2.13 -15.40 28.16
CA ALA A 367 -0.70 -15.33 27.87
C ALA A 367 -0.40 -14.21 26.85
N ALA A 368 0.89 -13.95 26.63
CA ALA A 368 1.32 -13.04 25.57
C ALA A 368 0.82 -13.55 24.20
N GLY A 369 0.24 -12.65 23.42
CA GLY A 369 -0.32 -12.90 22.08
C GLY A 369 -1.72 -13.53 22.07
N GLU A 370 -2.26 -14.02 23.19
CA GLU A 370 -3.61 -14.59 23.21
C GLU A 370 -4.67 -13.48 23.14
N THR A 371 -5.65 -13.65 22.24
CA THR A 371 -6.71 -12.66 21.98
C THR A 371 -8.09 -13.12 22.42
N SER A 372 -8.26 -14.41 22.77
CA SER A 372 -9.53 -14.92 23.31
C SER A 372 -9.32 -16.06 24.31
N GLN A 373 -10.23 -16.16 25.28
CA GLN A 373 -10.30 -17.24 26.25
C GLN A 373 -11.77 -17.64 26.47
N THR A 374 -12.00 -18.87 26.92
CA THR A 374 -13.37 -19.38 27.16
C THR A 374 -13.59 -19.63 28.65
N ILE A 375 -14.68 -19.06 29.18
CA ILE A 375 -15.24 -19.41 30.49
C ILE A 375 -16.33 -20.46 30.27
N THR A 376 -16.26 -21.56 31.02
CA THR A 376 -17.26 -22.63 31.01
C THR A 376 -17.96 -22.69 32.36
N VAL A 377 -19.28 -22.53 32.35
CA VAL A 377 -20.17 -22.67 33.51
C VAL A 377 -20.96 -23.97 33.33
N ASN A 378 -20.83 -24.91 34.26
CA ASN A 378 -21.54 -26.19 34.19
C ASN A 378 -22.83 -26.12 35.00
N VAL A 379 -23.96 -26.29 34.33
CA VAL A 379 -25.30 -26.38 34.94
C VAL A 379 -25.62 -27.84 35.22
N SER A 380 -26.13 -28.14 36.41
CA SER A 380 -26.56 -29.49 36.82
C SER A 380 -27.93 -29.79 36.21
N GLY A 381 -28.05 -30.96 35.59
CA GLY A 381 -29.32 -31.45 35.09
C GLY A 381 -30.08 -32.28 36.12
N ASP A 382 -31.40 -32.18 36.13
CA ASP A 382 -32.29 -33.01 36.94
C ASP A 382 -33.65 -33.28 36.25
N THR A 383 -34.67 -33.73 37.01
CA THR A 383 -35.97 -34.14 36.43
C THR A 383 -37.16 -33.36 37.00
N MET A 384 -36.87 -32.24 37.66
CA MET A 384 -37.86 -31.41 38.34
C MET A 384 -38.42 -30.39 37.34
N VAL A 385 -39.75 -30.30 37.29
CA VAL A 385 -40.38 -29.30 36.41
C VAL A 385 -40.22 -27.91 37.03
N GLU A 386 -39.36 -27.10 36.42
CA GLU A 386 -39.06 -25.73 36.85
C GLU A 386 -39.45 -24.69 35.80
N SER A 387 -39.22 -23.40 36.10
CA SER A 387 -39.36 -22.33 35.10
C SER A 387 -38.00 -22.04 34.48
N ASP A 388 -37.96 -21.48 33.26
CA ASP A 388 -36.69 -21.03 32.69
C ASP A 388 -36.00 -20.02 33.63
N GLU A 389 -34.72 -20.25 33.88
CA GLU A 389 -33.93 -19.53 34.88
C GLU A 389 -32.79 -18.72 34.25
N GLY A 390 -32.50 -17.55 34.81
CA GLY A 390 -31.44 -16.66 34.33
C GLY A 390 -30.23 -16.59 35.26
N PHE A 391 -29.03 -16.43 34.68
CA PHE A 391 -27.82 -16.06 35.41
C PHE A 391 -26.95 -15.07 34.63
N THR A 392 -26.03 -14.41 35.33
CA THR A 392 -25.04 -13.48 34.76
C THR A 392 -23.62 -13.91 35.17
N VAL A 393 -22.71 -13.95 34.21
CA VAL A 393 -21.26 -14.06 34.44
C VAL A 393 -20.67 -12.65 34.43
N THR A 394 -20.03 -12.26 35.53
CA THR A 394 -19.45 -10.91 35.70
C THR A 394 -17.93 -10.97 35.82
N LEU A 395 -17.21 -10.28 34.93
CA LEU A 395 -15.78 -10.01 35.04
C LEU A 395 -15.51 -8.94 36.10
N SER A 396 -14.45 -9.12 36.89
CA SER A 396 -14.02 -8.20 37.93
C SER A 396 -12.51 -8.29 38.16
N ASN A 397 -11.95 -7.33 38.92
CA ASN A 397 -10.55 -7.37 39.38
C ASN A 397 -9.54 -7.66 38.25
N SER A 398 -9.62 -6.93 37.13
CA SER A 398 -8.70 -7.15 36.01
C SER A 398 -7.27 -6.75 36.37
N ASN A 399 -6.30 -7.47 35.81
CA ASN A 399 -4.87 -7.17 35.91
C ASN A 399 -4.29 -6.96 34.51
N ASN A 400 -3.48 -5.91 34.35
CA ASN A 400 -2.88 -5.49 33.07
C ASN A 400 -3.90 -5.31 31.92
N ALA A 401 -5.15 -5.01 32.28
CA ALA A 401 -6.23 -4.69 31.35
C ALA A 401 -7.33 -3.89 32.05
N THR A 402 -8.14 -3.21 31.25
CA THR A 402 -9.41 -2.60 31.68
C THR A 402 -10.58 -3.46 31.18
N ILE A 403 -11.68 -3.50 31.92
CA ILE A 403 -12.87 -4.25 31.50
C ILE A 403 -13.78 -3.33 30.68
N ALA A 404 -13.87 -3.58 29.37
CA ALA A 404 -14.74 -2.84 28.45
C ALA A 404 -16.18 -3.37 28.47
N THR A 405 -16.37 -4.67 28.64
CA THR A 405 -17.69 -5.29 28.84
C THR A 405 -17.60 -6.30 29.96
N ALA A 406 -18.28 -6.00 31.06
CA ALA A 406 -18.13 -6.74 32.31
C ALA A 406 -19.07 -7.94 32.44
N THR A 407 -20.19 -7.98 31.73
CA THR A 407 -21.26 -8.95 32.00
C THR A 407 -21.76 -9.65 30.75
N ALA A 408 -22.01 -10.95 30.84
CA ALA A 408 -22.76 -11.73 29.87
C ALA A 408 -23.80 -12.60 30.58
N THR A 409 -24.97 -12.79 29.97
CA THR A 409 -26.09 -13.53 30.57
C THR A 409 -26.24 -14.92 29.97
N GLY A 410 -26.72 -15.87 30.77
CA GLY A 410 -27.18 -17.19 30.34
C GLY A 410 -28.61 -17.48 30.78
N THR A 411 -29.27 -18.40 30.08
CA THR A 411 -30.64 -18.87 30.36
C THR A 411 -30.68 -20.39 30.34
N ILE A 412 -31.02 -20.97 31.48
CA ILE A 412 -31.28 -22.39 31.65
C ILE A 412 -32.75 -22.61 31.28
N THR A 413 -33.01 -23.41 30.24
CA THR A 413 -34.39 -23.70 29.82
C THR A 413 -34.83 -25.02 30.43
N ASN A 414 -36.02 -25.06 31.01
CA ASN A 414 -36.56 -26.30 31.55
C ASN A 414 -36.92 -27.27 30.41
N ASP A 415 -36.40 -28.50 30.42
CA ASP A 415 -36.79 -29.58 29.52
C ASP A 415 -37.62 -30.69 30.17
N ASP A 416 -37.97 -30.55 31.45
CA ASP A 416 -38.72 -31.53 32.22
C ASP A 416 -40.22 -31.39 32.12
N THR A 417 -40.87 -32.56 32.10
CA THR A 417 -42.32 -32.67 31.95
C THR A 417 -42.91 -33.61 32.99
N GLN A 418 -44.03 -33.20 33.61
CA GLN A 418 -44.81 -34.04 34.50
C GLN A 418 -46.24 -34.20 33.97
N VAL A 419 -46.80 -35.41 34.13
CA VAL A 419 -48.19 -35.71 33.73
C VAL A 419 -48.99 -36.22 34.92
N THR A 420 -50.17 -35.63 35.12
CA THR A 420 -51.16 -36.04 36.11
C THR A 420 -52.42 -36.55 35.42
N LEU A 421 -53.20 -37.41 36.08
CA LEU A 421 -54.42 -38.00 35.55
C LEU A 421 -55.59 -37.76 36.52
N THR A 422 -56.70 -37.27 35.98
CA THR A 422 -57.97 -37.09 36.72
C THR A 422 -59.13 -37.66 35.91
N VAL A 423 -60.25 -37.96 36.56
CA VAL A 423 -61.47 -38.42 35.89
C VAL A 423 -62.68 -37.63 36.42
N SER A 424 -63.55 -37.19 35.52
CA SER A 424 -64.81 -36.55 35.88
C SER A 424 -65.87 -36.80 34.80
N PRO A 425 -67.10 -37.22 35.18
CA PRO A 425 -67.52 -37.67 36.51
C PRO A 425 -66.77 -38.94 36.97
N SER A 426 -66.79 -39.25 38.27
CA SER A 426 -66.08 -40.43 38.82
C SER A 426 -66.88 -41.73 38.74
N SER A 427 -68.16 -41.64 38.38
CA SER A 427 -69.05 -42.78 38.14
C SER A 427 -70.18 -42.34 37.22
N VAL A 428 -70.66 -43.27 36.39
CA VAL A 428 -71.81 -43.11 35.49
C VAL A 428 -72.60 -44.42 35.47
N ALA A 429 -73.86 -44.37 35.02
CA ALA A 429 -74.62 -45.58 34.74
C ALA A 429 -74.26 -46.11 33.34
N GLU A 430 -74.29 -47.42 33.16
CA GLU A 430 -74.21 -48.07 31.83
C GLU A 430 -75.37 -47.60 30.94
N ASP A 431 -75.09 -47.44 29.64
CA ASP A 431 -76.01 -46.87 28.64
C ASP A 431 -76.57 -45.48 29.03
N GLY A 432 -75.88 -44.78 29.92
CA GLY A 432 -76.20 -43.43 30.37
C GLY A 432 -75.84 -42.37 29.34
N THR A 433 -76.23 -41.12 29.61
CA THR A 433 -75.86 -39.97 28.76
C THR A 433 -74.45 -39.41 29.04
N PRO A 434 -73.95 -39.37 30.29
CA PRO A 434 -72.57 -38.95 30.58
C PRO A 434 -71.57 -40.10 30.45
N ASN A 435 -70.42 -39.81 29.87
CA ASN A 435 -69.27 -40.72 29.81
C ASN A 435 -68.26 -40.38 30.93
N LEU A 436 -67.39 -41.33 31.28
CA LEU A 436 -66.23 -41.05 32.12
C LEU A 436 -65.15 -40.40 31.25
N VAL A 437 -64.75 -39.16 31.58
CA VAL A 437 -63.68 -38.45 30.85
C VAL A 437 -62.43 -38.42 31.71
N TYR A 438 -61.45 -39.22 31.31
CA TYR A 438 -60.11 -39.22 31.88
C TYR A 438 -59.29 -38.12 31.23
N THR A 439 -58.91 -37.11 32.01
CA THR A 439 -58.10 -35.96 31.56
C THR A 439 -56.69 -36.09 32.09
N PHE A 440 -55.74 -36.22 31.17
CA PHE A 440 -54.31 -36.14 31.43
C PHE A 440 -53.89 -34.68 31.32
N THR A 441 -53.19 -34.18 32.34
CA THR A 441 -52.68 -32.79 32.37
C THR A 441 -51.16 -32.82 32.43
N ARG A 442 -50.53 -32.15 31.47
CA ARG A 442 -49.08 -31.99 31.33
C ARG A 442 -48.65 -30.63 31.88
N THR A 443 -47.63 -30.61 32.75
CA THR A 443 -46.90 -29.41 33.19
C THR A 443 -45.45 -29.47 32.67
N GLY A 444 -44.85 -28.30 32.42
CA GLY A 444 -43.56 -28.18 31.73
C GLY A 444 -43.72 -27.85 30.24
N PRO A 445 -42.71 -28.12 29.39
CA PRO A 445 -42.72 -27.79 27.97
C PRO A 445 -43.87 -28.45 27.20
N THR A 446 -44.60 -27.64 26.43
CA THR A 446 -45.71 -28.13 25.58
C THR A 446 -45.39 -28.16 24.09
N THR A 447 -44.20 -27.69 23.69
CA THR A 447 -43.79 -27.48 22.29
C THR A 447 -43.87 -28.74 21.45
N ASN A 448 -43.47 -29.89 22.00
CA ASN A 448 -43.47 -31.17 21.32
C ASN A 448 -44.69 -32.02 21.69
N THR A 449 -45.05 -32.98 20.82
CA THR A 449 -46.02 -34.02 21.14
C THR A 449 -45.48 -34.95 22.21
N LEU A 450 -46.33 -35.42 23.13
CA LEU A 450 -45.96 -36.40 24.15
C LEU A 450 -46.94 -37.58 24.14
N ALA A 451 -46.44 -38.80 23.96
CA ALA A 451 -47.25 -40.01 24.13
C ALA A 451 -47.10 -40.55 25.55
N VAL A 452 -48.21 -40.68 26.26
CA VAL A 452 -48.27 -41.24 27.61
C VAL A 452 -48.97 -42.58 27.54
N ASN A 453 -48.25 -43.64 27.89
CA ASN A 453 -48.83 -44.97 27.99
C ASN A 453 -49.57 -45.10 29.33
N TYR A 454 -50.71 -45.77 29.32
CA TYR A 454 -51.48 -46.10 30.51
C TYR A 454 -51.94 -47.55 30.48
N THR A 455 -52.20 -48.10 31.66
CA THR A 455 -52.75 -49.44 31.84
C THR A 455 -54.19 -49.33 32.34
N ILE A 456 -55.00 -50.32 32.00
CA ILE A 456 -56.40 -50.40 32.41
C ILE A 456 -56.53 -51.58 33.39
N GLY A 457 -57.30 -51.40 34.47
CA GLY A 457 -57.59 -52.43 35.46
C GLY A 457 -59.03 -52.32 35.97
N GLY A 458 -59.39 -53.16 36.94
CA GLY A 458 -60.75 -53.24 37.49
C GLY A 458 -61.48 -54.52 37.06
N THR A 459 -62.79 -54.58 37.30
CA THR A 459 -63.65 -55.73 36.95
C THR A 459 -64.26 -55.63 35.55
N ALA A 460 -64.24 -54.43 34.95
CA ALA A 460 -64.83 -54.16 33.63
C ALA A 460 -63.81 -54.42 32.49
N THR A 461 -64.27 -55.03 31.40
CA THR A 461 -63.49 -55.52 30.27
C THR A 461 -63.56 -54.55 29.09
N ASN A 462 -62.39 -54.10 28.62
CA ASN A 462 -62.25 -53.17 27.49
C ASN A 462 -62.84 -53.75 26.20
N GLY A 463 -63.77 -53.03 25.58
CA GLY A 463 -64.47 -53.45 24.36
C GLY A 463 -65.67 -54.38 24.59
N SER A 464 -66.00 -54.71 25.85
CA SER A 464 -67.22 -55.44 26.22
C SER A 464 -68.12 -54.58 27.11
N ASP A 465 -67.61 -54.13 28.26
CA ASP A 465 -68.38 -53.37 29.26
C ASP A 465 -68.30 -51.85 29.00
N TYR A 466 -67.45 -51.44 28.07
CA TYR A 466 -67.31 -50.06 27.57
C TYR A 466 -66.67 -50.07 26.19
N ASN A 467 -66.75 -48.94 25.48
CA ASN A 467 -66.11 -48.76 24.17
C ASN A 467 -64.62 -49.15 24.19
N ASN A 468 -64.14 -49.76 23.10
CA ASN A 468 -62.74 -50.15 23.00
C ASN A 468 -61.82 -48.90 23.03
N ILE A 469 -61.03 -48.74 24.10
CA ILE A 469 -60.02 -47.68 24.26
C ILE A 469 -58.60 -48.23 24.08
N GLY A 470 -57.66 -47.37 23.71
CA GLY A 470 -56.26 -47.72 23.50
C GLY A 470 -55.47 -47.93 24.80
N THR A 471 -54.14 -47.99 24.69
CA THR A 471 -53.20 -48.10 25.82
C THR A 471 -52.31 -46.87 25.98
N SER A 472 -52.60 -45.80 25.23
CA SER A 472 -51.87 -44.55 25.31
C SER A 472 -52.75 -43.36 24.93
N VAL A 473 -52.34 -42.18 25.39
CA VAL A 473 -52.90 -40.89 25.01
C VAL A 473 -51.77 -40.02 24.46
N THR A 474 -52.06 -39.19 23.47
CA THR A 474 -51.07 -38.27 22.90
C THR A 474 -51.48 -36.83 23.17
N PHE A 475 -50.61 -36.09 23.85
CA PHE A 475 -50.66 -34.64 23.86
C PHE A 475 -50.22 -34.13 22.49
N ALA A 476 -51.09 -33.39 21.82
CA ALA A 476 -50.70 -32.63 20.64
C ALA A 476 -49.66 -31.55 21.02
N ALA A 477 -48.82 -31.16 20.06
CA ALA A 477 -47.94 -30.00 20.22
C ALA A 477 -48.76 -28.76 20.60
N GLY A 478 -48.29 -28.01 21.60
CA GLY A 478 -48.97 -26.86 22.19
C GLY A 478 -50.10 -27.20 23.19
N SER A 479 -50.48 -28.48 23.35
CA SER A 479 -51.55 -28.86 24.28
C SER A 479 -51.01 -29.25 25.66
N SER A 480 -51.57 -28.67 26.72
CA SER A 480 -51.32 -29.11 28.11
C SER A 480 -52.30 -30.18 28.58
N THR A 481 -53.28 -30.56 27.78
CA THR A 481 -54.28 -31.59 28.13
C THR A 481 -54.49 -32.60 27.01
N ALA A 482 -54.76 -33.84 27.39
CA ALA A 482 -55.25 -34.87 26.47
C ALA A 482 -56.28 -35.75 27.20
N THR A 483 -57.30 -36.23 26.48
CA THR A 483 -58.43 -36.94 27.11
C THR A 483 -58.65 -38.33 26.53
N VAL A 484 -59.04 -39.26 27.38
CA VAL A 484 -59.60 -40.57 27.01
C VAL A 484 -61.03 -40.62 27.50
N THR A 485 -61.98 -40.88 26.60
CA THR A 485 -63.40 -41.01 26.94
C THR A 485 -63.76 -42.49 27.02
N VAL A 486 -64.31 -42.89 28.17
CA VAL A 486 -64.84 -44.22 28.42
C VAL A 486 -66.36 -44.12 28.49
N ASP A 487 -67.02 -44.85 27.61
CA ASP A 487 -68.46 -44.92 27.38
C ASP A 487 -68.95 -46.32 27.80
N PRO A 488 -69.48 -46.48 29.02
CA PRO A 488 -69.91 -47.78 29.54
C PRO A 488 -71.18 -48.31 28.88
N THR A 489 -71.15 -49.58 28.51
CA THR A 489 -72.23 -50.29 27.81
C THR A 489 -72.64 -51.53 28.58
N ALA A 490 -73.94 -51.86 28.59
CA ALA A 490 -74.48 -53.01 29.31
C ALA A 490 -74.19 -54.39 28.67
#